data_AF-A0A537YH26-F1
#
_entry.id   AF-A0A537YH26-F1
#
_cell.length_a   1.000
_cell.length_b   1.000
_cell.length_c   1.000
_cell.angle_alpha   90.00
_cell.angle_beta   90.00
_cell.angle_gamma   90.00
#
_symmetry.space_group_name_H-M   'P 1'
#
loop_
_entity.id
_entity.type
_entity.pdbx_description
1 polymer ?
#
loop_
_entity_poly.entity_id
_entity_poly.type
_entity_poly.pdbx_seq_one_letter_code
_entity_poly.pdbx_strand_id
1 'polypeptide(L)'
;FLSVEPLLGPVTLDLLGIGWVIAGGESGPRARPVEADWLRSVRDQCTEAGVPFFFKQWGGRTPKAGGRLLDGETWDEFPVTVASGYLRRPVHPR
;
A
#
# COMPACT_ATOMS: atom_id res chain seq x y z
N PHE A 1 -6.65 3.87 6.73
CA PHE A 1 -5.83 3.54 5.55
C PHE A 1 -4.75 4.60 5.42
N LEU A 2 -3.65 4.28 4.74
CA LEU A 2 -2.56 5.20 4.40
C LEU A 2 -2.39 5.23 2.88
N SER A 3 -2.29 6.43 2.30
CA SER A 3 -1.99 6.58 0.87
C SER A 3 -0.58 7.12 0.68
N VAL A 4 0.23 6.37 -0.07
CA VAL A 4 1.64 6.64 -0.37
C VAL A 4 1.74 6.96 -1.86
N GLU A 5 1.10 8.06 -2.27
CA GLU A 5 1.11 8.55 -3.64
C GLU A 5 1.14 10.10 -3.71
N PRO A 6 1.88 10.69 -4.67
CA PRO A 6 2.88 10.02 -5.49
C PRO A 6 4.08 9.56 -4.65
N LEU A 7 4.53 8.32 -4.85
CA LEU A 7 5.76 7.82 -4.23
C LEU A 7 6.96 8.37 -4.99
N LEU A 8 7.73 9.26 -4.34
CA LEU A 8 8.81 10.05 -4.98
C LEU A 8 10.20 9.71 -4.43
N GLY A 9 10.30 8.69 -3.60
CA GLY A 9 11.52 8.23 -2.96
C GLY A 9 11.23 7.07 -2.01
N PRO A 10 12.28 6.42 -1.47
CA PRO A 10 12.11 5.35 -0.48
C PRO A 10 11.48 5.87 0.80
N VAL A 11 10.64 5.05 1.45
CA VAL A 11 9.97 5.38 2.72
C VAL A 11 9.97 4.17 3.65
N THR A 12 10.11 4.45 4.95
CA THR A 12 9.86 3.48 6.02
C THR A 12 8.54 3.85 6.69
N LEU A 13 7.64 2.89 6.85
CA LEU A 13 6.28 3.10 7.31
C LEU A 13 6.10 2.62 8.75
N ASP A 14 5.48 3.45 9.59
CA ASP A 14 4.84 2.99 10.82
C ASP A 14 3.41 2.53 10.48
N LEU A 15 3.17 1.23 10.57
CA LEU A 15 1.91 0.59 10.18
C LEU A 15 1.01 0.29 11.38
N LEU A 16 1.34 0.76 12.59
CA LEU A 16 0.52 0.53 13.77
C LEU A 16 -0.88 1.15 13.60
N GLY A 17 -1.91 0.29 13.63
CA GLY A 17 -3.30 0.71 13.45
C GLY A 17 -3.69 1.05 12.00
N ILE A 18 -2.79 0.86 11.03
CA ILE A 18 -3.08 1.04 9.60
C ILE A 18 -3.69 -0.24 9.04
N GLY A 19 -4.96 -0.18 8.66
CA GLY A 19 -5.68 -1.35 8.12
C GLY A 19 -5.59 -1.56 6.61
N TRP A 20 -4.91 -0.67 5.87
CA TRP A 20 -4.75 -0.75 4.40
C TRP A 20 -3.78 0.31 3.90
N VAL A 21 -2.90 -0.06 2.97
CA VAL A 21 -1.96 0.86 2.30
C VAL A 21 -2.21 0.87 0.80
N ILE A 22 -2.25 2.06 0.22
CA ILE A 22 -2.30 2.30 -1.22
C ILE A 22 -0.99 2.94 -1.64
N ALA A 23 -0.34 2.46 -2.70
CA ALA A 23 0.85 3.09 -3.27
C ALA A 23 0.70 3.33 -4.78
N GLY A 24 1.34 4.38 -5.29
CA GLY A 24 1.34 4.67 -6.71
C GLY A 24 2.20 5.85 -7.13
N GLY A 25 2.50 5.92 -8.42
CA GLY A 25 3.27 7.00 -9.03
C GLY A 25 2.42 8.21 -9.44
N GLU A 26 3.12 9.30 -9.76
CA GLU A 26 2.53 10.59 -10.09
C GLU A 26 1.81 10.59 -11.45
N SER A 27 0.70 11.30 -11.57
CA SER A 27 0.01 11.54 -12.85
C SER A 27 0.08 13.00 -13.25
N GLY A 28 0.15 13.27 -14.55
CA GLY A 28 0.04 14.62 -15.11
C GLY A 28 1.18 15.02 -16.06
N PRO A 29 1.18 16.27 -16.55
CA PRO A 29 2.14 16.77 -17.55
C PRO A 29 3.61 16.72 -17.15
N ARG A 30 3.89 16.61 -15.85
CA ARG A 30 5.24 16.58 -15.28
C ARG A 30 5.40 15.43 -14.30
N ALA A 31 4.67 14.34 -14.53
CA ALA A 31 4.73 13.14 -13.70
C ALA A 31 6.17 12.66 -13.57
N ARG A 32 6.65 12.61 -12.34
CA ARG A 32 7.95 12.03 -12.01
C ARG A 32 7.84 10.50 -12.02
N PRO A 33 8.85 9.78 -12.57
CA PRO A 33 8.88 8.33 -12.51
C PRO A 33 8.98 7.87 -11.05
N VAL A 34 8.25 6.81 -10.72
CA VAL A 34 8.42 6.05 -9.48
C VAL A 34 9.34 4.86 -9.78
N GLU A 35 10.24 4.54 -8.86
CA GLU A 35 11.09 3.36 -8.98
C GLU A 35 10.38 2.10 -8.47
N ALA A 36 10.56 0.98 -9.18
CA ALA A 36 9.95 -0.31 -8.82
C ALA A 36 10.34 -0.76 -7.40
N ASP A 37 11.60 -0.53 -7.01
CA ASP A 37 12.12 -0.94 -5.70
C ASP A 37 11.45 -0.21 -4.54
N TRP A 38 11.01 1.04 -4.73
CA TRP A 38 10.28 1.77 -3.70
C TRP A 38 8.88 1.16 -3.48
N LEU A 39 8.19 0.79 -4.57
CA LEU A 39 6.90 0.10 -4.50
C LEU A 39 7.01 -1.28 -3.88
N ARG A 40 8.04 -2.05 -4.26
CA ARG A 40 8.35 -3.36 -3.66
C ARG A 40 8.63 -3.21 -2.16
N SER A 41 9.41 -2.21 -1.76
CA SER A 41 9.68 -1.96 -0.34
C SER A 41 8.41 -1.62 0.46
N VAL A 42 7.49 -0.82 -0.10
CA VAL A 42 6.19 -0.55 0.55
C VAL A 42 5.36 -1.82 0.64
N ARG A 43 5.25 -2.59 -0.44
CA ARG A 43 4.57 -3.89 -0.46
C ARG A 43 5.12 -4.81 0.63
N ASP A 44 6.43 -5.01 0.68
CA ASP A 44 7.09 -5.95 1.58
C ASP A 44 6.89 -5.52 3.04
N GLN A 45 6.97 -4.22 3.36
CA GLN A 45 6.62 -3.69 4.70
C GLN A 45 5.16 -3.98 5.07
N CYS A 46 4.23 -3.86 4.12
CA CYS A 46 2.81 -4.19 4.35
C CYS A 46 2.61 -5.68 4.58
N THR A 47 3.23 -6.53 3.75
CA THR A 47 3.20 -7.99 3.88
C THR A 47 3.74 -8.44 5.23
N GLU A 48 4.89 -7.90 5.67
CA GLU A 48 5.49 -8.21 6.97
C GLU A 48 4.59 -7.81 8.14
N ALA A 49 3.88 -6.68 8.03
CA ALA A 49 2.94 -6.20 9.04
C ALA A 49 1.55 -6.83 8.97
N GLY A 50 1.27 -7.69 7.99
CA GLY A 50 -0.07 -8.24 7.74
C GLY A 50 -1.11 -7.17 7.36
N VAL A 51 -0.66 -6.07 6.78
CA VAL A 51 -1.52 -4.96 6.33
C VAL A 51 -1.81 -5.13 4.85
N PRO A 52 -3.08 -5.08 4.41
CA PRO A 52 -3.41 -5.18 3.00
C PRO A 52 -2.72 -4.11 2.15
N PHE A 53 -2.21 -4.50 0.99
CA PHE A 53 -1.52 -3.62 0.05
C PHE A 53 -2.23 -3.50 -1.30
N PHE A 54 -2.37 -2.26 -1.78
CA PHE A 54 -2.93 -1.96 -3.09
C PHE A 54 -1.97 -1.12 -3.93
N PHE A 55 -1.49 -1.67 -5.04
CA PHE A 55 -0.75 -0.92 -6.05
C PHE A 55 -1.71 -0.28 -7.04
N LYS A 56 -1.84 1.05 -6.95
CA LYS A 56 -2.83 1.80 -7.73
C LYS A 56 -2.44 1.95 -9.19
N GLN A 57 -1.21 2.40 -9.44
CA GLN A 57 -0.66 2.65 -10.78
C GLN A 57 0.81 3.09 -10.72
N TRP A 58 1.50 2.97 -11.85
CA TRP A 58 2.82 3.58 -12.08
C TRP A 58 2.78 5.11 -12.29
N GLY A 59 1.61 5.65 -12.65
CA GLY A 59 1.47 7.06 -13.02
C GLY A 59 1.69 7.30 -14.52
N GLY A 60 2.09 8.52 -14.88
CA GLY A 60 2.35 8.92 -16.27
C GLY A 60 1.55 10.14 -16.73
N ARG A 61 1.59 10.42 -18.05
CA ARG A 61 1.04 11.68 -18.62
C ARG A 61 -0.44 11.90 -18.32
N THR A 62 -1.20 10.82 -18.25
CA THR A 62 -2.60 10.76 -17.86
C THR A 62 -2.78 9.73 -16.73
N PRO A 63 -3.87 9.81 -15.95
CA PRO A 63 -4.21 8.75 -15.02
C PRO A 63 -4.27 7.40 -15.74
N LYS A 64 -3.75 6.36 -15.09
CA LYS A 64 -3.71 4.95 -15.52
C LYS A 64 -2.77 4.65 -16.70
N ALA A 65 -2.02 5.63 -17.22
CA ALA A 65 -1.17 5.44 -18.40
C ALA A 65 -0.13 4.32 -18.24
N GLY A 66 0.51 4.22 -17.07
CA GLY A 66 1.53 3.19 -16.83
C GLY A 66 0.98 1.83 -16.39
N GLY A 67 -0.34 1.65 -16.29
CA GLY A 67 -0.94 0.39 -15.86
C GLY A 67 -0.75 0.09 -14.36
N ARG A 68 -1.02 -1.16 -13.99
CA ARG A 68 -1.17 -1.63 -12.58
C ARG A 68 -0.33 -2.86 -12.24
N LEU A 69 0.54 -3.30 -13.13
CA LEU A 69 1.34 -4.50 -12.90
C LEU A 69 2.63 -4.12 -12.17
N LEU A 70 2.81 -4.60 -10.95
CA LEU A 70 4.08 -4.59 -10.23
C LEU A 70 4.63 -6.01 -10.26
N ASP A 71 5.79 -6.19 -10.88
CA ASP A 71 6.41 -7.51 -11.11
C ASP A 71 5.55 -8.49 -11.91
N GLY A 72 4.75 -7.96 -12.86
CA GLY A 72 3.89 -8.78 -13.72
C GLY A 72 2.54 -9.16 -13.10
N GLU A 73 2.26 -8.72 -11.88
CA GLU A 73 1.05 -9.04 -11.13
C GLU A 73 0.33 -7.77 -10.65
N THR A 74 -1.00 -7.85 -10.48
CA THR A 74 -1.75 -6.78 -9.81
C THR A 74 -1.80 -7.03 -8.31
N TRP A 75 -1.54 -5.98 -7.53
CA TRP A 75 -1.63 -6.02 -6.07
C TRP A 75 -2.90 -5.26 -5.68
N ASP A 76 -4.00 -5.98 -5.49
CA ASP A 76 -5.35 -5.41 -5.41
C ASP A 76 -6.03 -5.71 -4.06
N GLU A 77 -5.26 -5.87 -2.99
CA GLU A 77 -5.81 -6.24 -1.69
C GLU A 77 -6.69 -5.12 -1.13
N PHE A 78 -7.72 -5.50 -0.37
CA PHE A 78 -8.66 -4.60 0.30
C PHE A 78 -8.62 -4.83 1.82
N PRO A 79 -9.04 -3.84 2.64
CA PRO A 79 -9.19 -4.06 4.06
C PRO A 79 -10.13 -5.24 4.33
N VAL A 80 -9.69 -6.21 5.10
CA VAL A 80 -10.59 -7.24 5.62
C VAL A 80 -11.55 -6.57 6.60
N THR A 81 -12.85 -6.63 6.30
CA THR A 81 -13.87 -6.28 7.27
C THR A 81 -13.77 -7.27 8.42
N VAL A 82 -13.13 -6.87 9.51
CA VAL A 82 -13.33 -7.55 10.79
C VAL A 82 -14.79 -7.34 11.15
N ALA A 83 -15.63 -8.35 10.94
CA ALA A 83 -16.92 -8.41 11.60
C ALA A 83 -16.65 -8.12 13.07
N SER A 84 -17.36 -7.13 13.63
CA SER A 84 -17.14 -6.65 15.00
C SER A 84 -17.48 -7.74 16.02
N GLY A 85 -16.58 -8.70 16.15
CA GLY A 85 -16.49 -9.66 17.23
C GLY A 85 -15.25 -9.26 17.99
N TYR A 86 -15.40 -8.30 18.91
CA TYR A 86 -14.38 -8.00 19.89
C TYR A 86 -14.02 -9.33 20.59
N LEU A 87 -12.88 -9.90 20.20
CA LEU A 87 -12.20 -10.93 20.96
C LEU A 87 -12.01 -10.35 22.36
N ARG A 88 -12.70 -10.96 23.33
CA ARG A 88 -12.45 -10.72 24.74
C ARG A 88 -10.95 -10.91 24.94
N ARG A 89 -10.23 -9.84 25.30
CA ARG A 89 -8.88 -9.97 25.83
C ARG A 89 -8.93 -11.02 26.94
N PRO A 90 -8.10 -12.08 26.93
CA PRO A 90 -7.99 -12.94 28.10
C PRO A 90 -7.49 -12.06 29.25
N VAL A 91 -8.33 -11.94 30.28
CA VAL A 91 -7.91 -11.41 31.58
C VAL A 91 -6.83 -12.37 32.08
N HIS A 92 -5.58 -11.91 32.15
CA HIS A 92 -4.54 -12.64 32.88
C HIS A 92 -4.92 -12.62 34.38
N PRO A 93 -5.07 -13.78 35.04
CA PRO A 93 -5.19 -13.80 36.49
C PRO A 93 -3.80 -13.69 37.13
N ARG A 94 -3.65 -12.58 37.87
CA ARG A 94 -2.64 -12.19 38.87
C ARG A 94 -1.28 -11.71 38.36
#